data_AF-A0AAU7CCL0-F1
#
_entry.id   AF-A0AAU7CCL0-F1
#
_cell.length_a   1.000
_cell.length_b   1.000
_cell.length_c   1.000
_cell.angle_alpha   90.00
_cell.angle_beta   90.00
_cell.angle_gamma   90.00
#
_symmetry.space_group_name_H-M   'P 1'
#
loop_
_entity.id
_entity.type
_entity.pdbx_description
1 polymer ?
#
loop_
_entity_poly.entity_id
_entity_poly.type
_entity_poly.pdbx_seq_one_letter_code
_entity_poly.pdbx_strand_id
1 'polypeptide(L)'
;MTLRSKILLTAFILVISSYSTTAFADDGWVSLFDGKTLDGWKVNGGFASYKVEDGAIVGTTVEGSPNTFLCKGDYKDFVLELEVRCDPRLNSGIQVRSHVYEKDTPQESDPKKIRKAGTVYDPQCETDESAKGVSGNFWDEARRTRWLDDFAERPEARKAFKDNDWNRYKIAVQGNRYRSWVNGVAAADFTDDVDKSGFIGLQVHGIAKGQGPYQVRWRNVRIRQLAPGEQVRRAVARPGEILRITTRPEWAKARAKGGYRGDTLEAEGFIHCATPKQLPWVAETFYKDQTKLVVLRIEPSKLTSPLKWESLPGSREKYPHVYGPLDLEAVVEVVPLEDLLSDGIQD
;
A
#
# COMPACT_ATOMS: atom_id res chain seq x y z
N MET A 1 24.33 -80.30 15.10
CA MET A 1 23.09 -79.53 15.35
C MET A 1 23.15 -79.07 16.79
N THR A 2 23.20 -77.79 17.18
CA THR A 2 22.60 -76.59 16.60
C THR A 2 23.32 -75.37 17.19
N LEU A 3 23.55 -74.37 16.34
CA LEU A 3 24.22 -73.08 16.60
C LEU A 3 23.40 -72.23 17.61
N ARG A 4 24.01 -71.67 18.67
CA ARG A 4 23.41 -70.59 19.48
C ARG A 4 24.22 -69.31 19.27
N SER A 5 23.75 -68.48 18.34
CA SER A 5 24.25 -67.13 18.09
C SER A 5 23.65 -66.16 19.13
N LYS A 6 24.50 -65.41 19.84
CA LYS A 6 24.08 -64.27 20.67
C LYS A 6 24.10 -63.02 19.80
N ILE A 7 22.92 -62.51 19.46
CA ILE A 7 22.76 -61.22 18.77
C ILE A 7 22.72 -60.12 19.83
N LEU A 8 23.74 -59.26 19.86
CA LEU A 8 23.69 -57.96 20.53
C LEU A 8 22.83 -57.02 19.68
N LEU A 9 21.74 -56.50 20.24
CA LEU A 9 20.92 -55.48 19.61
C LEU A 9 21.41 -54.10 20.08
N THR A 10 22.17 -53.40 19.25
CA THR A 10 22.54 -52.00 19.47
C THR A 10 21.39 -51.12 18.98
N ALA A 11 20.67 -50.46 19.89
CA ALA A 11 19.62 -49.52 19.55
C ALA A 11 20.24 -48.21 19.01
N PHE A 12 20.04 -47.93 17.72
CA PHE A 12 20.37 -46.64 17.11
C PHE A 12 19.20 -45.70 17.36
N ILE A 13 19.35 -44.76 18.30
CA ILE A 13 18.38 -43.68 18.50
C ILE A 13 18.61 -42.66 17.37
N LEU A 14 17.72 -42.69 16.38
CA LEU A 14 17.66 -41.70 15.32
C LEU A 14 17.01 -40.43 15.90
N VAL A 15 17.81 -39.44 16.28
CA VAL A 15 17.31 -38.09 16.61
C VAL A 15 16.94 -37.42 15.30
N ILE A 16 15.66 -37.52 14.92
CA ILE A 16 15.09 -36.73 13.83
C ILE A 16 14.94 -35.30 14.35
N SER A 17 15.94 -34.47 14.09
CA SER A 17 15.82 -33.02 14.24
C SER A 17 14.78 -32.53 13.23
N SER A 18 13.56 -32.27 13.71
CA SER A 18 12.53 -31.58 12.97
C SER A 18 12.98 -30.13 12.75
N TYR A 19 13.62 -29.87 11.61
CA TYR A 19 13.75 -28.51 11.10
C TYR A 19 12.35 -28.03 10.73
N SER A 20 11.72 -27.30 11.65
CA SER A 20 10.59 -26.44 11.31
C SER A 20 11.09 -25.42 10.30
N THR A 21 10.82 -25.65 9.02
CA THR A 21 10.88 -24.60 8.02
C THR A 21 9.83 -23.57 8.42
N THR A 22 10.25 -22.49 9.06
CA THR A 22 9.43 -21.28 9.18
C THR A 22 9.22 -20.76 7.77
N ALA A 23 8.13 -21.20 7.15
CA ALA A 23 7.62 -20.58 5.94
C ALA A 23 7.47 -19.08 6.25
N PHE A 24 8.09 -18.25 5.43
CA PHE A 24 7.87 -16.81 5.47
C PHE A 24 6.35 -16.59 5.39
N ALA A 25 5.79 -15.89 6.37
CA ALA A 25 4.50 -15.26 6.16
C ALA A 25 4.69 -14.32 4.96
N ASP A 26 4.13 -14.71 3.83
CA ASP A 26 3.85 -13.80 2.72
C ASP A 26 3.20 -12.57 3.35
N ASP A 27 3.66 -11.37 3.00
CA ASP A 27 3.14 -10.14 3.60
C ASP A 27 1.70 -9.84 3.14
N GLY A 28 1.09 -10.78 2.40
CA GLY A 28 -0.32 -10.84 2.05
C GLY A 28 -0.65 -10.04 0.80
N TRP A 29 0.35 -9.41 0.17
CA TRP A 29 0.15 -8.58 -1.00
C TRP A 29 0.02 -9.43 -2.26
N VAL A 30 -1.06 -9.19 -3.00
CA VAL A 30 -1.34 -9.79 -4.30
C VAL A 30 -1.27 -8.69 -5.36
N SER A 31 -0.48 -8.91 -6.40
CA SER A 31 -0.49 -8.02 -7.57
C SER A 31 -1.77 -8.23 -8.38
N LEU A 32 -2.56 -7.18 -8.57
CA LEU A 32 -3.75 -7.22 -9.44
C LEU A 32 -3.39 -7.03 -10.92
N PHE A 33 -2.23 -6.44 -11.16
CA PHE A 33 -1.65 -6.23 -12.47
C PHE A 33 -0.21 -6.77 -12.51
N ASP A 34 0.10 -7.59 -13.51
CA ASP A 34 1.39 -8.27 -13.66
C ASP A 34 2.44 -7.45 -14.44
N GLY A 35 2.06 -6.24 -14.88
CA GLY A 35 2.89 -5.38 -15.73
C GLY A 35 2.86 -5.74 -17.21
N LYS A 36 2.07 -6.74 -17.64
CA LYS A 36 2.14 -7.33 -18.98
C LYS A 36 0.78 -7.54 -19.63
N THR A 37 -0.21 -7.99 -18.87
CA THR A 37 -1.52 -8.41 -19.38
C THR A 37 -2.64 -7.76 -18.58
N LEU A 38 -3.84 -7.72 -19.16
CA LEU A 38 -5.07 -7.35 -18.46
C LEU A 38 -5.85 -8.60 -18.04
N ASP A 39 -5.18 -9.72 -17.82
CA ASP A 39 -5.83 -10.98 -17.51
C ASP A 39 -6.63 -10.89 -16.21
N GLY A 40 -7.88 -11.36 -16.27
CA GLY A 40 -8.84 -11.31 -15.17
C GLY A 40 -9.42 -9.92 -14.89
N TRP A 41 -9.09 -8.89 -15.67
CA TRP A 41 -9.79 -7.61 -15.63
C TRP A 41 -10.97 -7.61 -16.61
N LYS A 42 -12.06 -6.92 -16.25
CA LYS A 42 -13.28 -6.79 -17.06
C LYS A 42 -13.64 -5.33 -17.25
N VAL A 43 -13.95 -4.92 -18.48
CA VAL A 43 -14.48 -3.58 -18.76
C VAL A 43 -15.98 -3.54 -18.46
N ASN A 44 -16.43 -2.54 -17.70
CA ASN A 44 -17.84 -2.25 -17.43
C ASN A 44 -18.15 -0.75 -17.64
N GLY A 45 -19.44 -0.40 -17.77
CA GLY A 45 -19.89 0.95 -18.04
C GLY A 45 -19.80 1.29 -19.53
N GLY A 46 -18.85 2.16 -19.89
CA GLY A 46 -18.61 2.57 -21.27
C GLY A 46 -17.70 1.67 -22.09
N PHE A 47 -17.03 2.28 -23.08
CA PHE A 47 -16.22 1.63 -24.08
C PHE A 47 -14.90 2.37 -24.35
N ALA A 48 -14.41 3.14 -23.37
CA ALA A 48 -13.04 3.64 -23.40
C ALA A 48 -12.03 2.48 -23.47
N SER A 49 -10.85 2.74 -24.04
CA SER A 49 -9.87 1.67 -24.28
C SER A 49 -8.86 1.52 -23.13
N TYR A 50 -8.46 0.29 -22.85
CA TYR A 50 -7.38 -0.05 -21.93
C TYR A 50 -6.33 -0.88 -22.65
N LYS A 51 -5.07 -0.54 -22.47
CA LYS A 51 -3.90 -1.28 -23.00
C LYS A 51 -2.80 -1.37 -21.95
N VAL A 52 -1.80 -2.20 -22.22
CA VAL A 52 -0.57 -2.23 -21.43
C VAL A 52 0.55 -1.57 -22.22
N GLU A 53 1.20 -0.56 -21.65
CA GLU A 53 2.37 0.12 -22.22
C GLU A 53 3.38 0.38 -21.09
N ASP A 54 4.65 0.06 -21.33
CA ASP A 54 5.76 0.33 -20.40
C ASP A 54 5.52 -0.15 -18.94
N GLY A 55 4.90 -1.32 -18.78
CA GLY A 55 4.59 -1.87 -17.46
C GLY A 55 3.46 -1.15 -16.73
N ALA A 56 2.64 -0.36 -17.42
CA ALA A 56 1.47 0.33 -16.89
C ALA A 56 0.19 -0.02 -17.68
N ILE A 57 -0.94 -0.02 -16.99
CA ILE A 57 -2.27 0.01 -17.62
C ILE A 57 -2.50 1.43 -18.12
N VAL A 58 -2.81 1.60 -19.39
CA VAL A 58 -3.12 2.89 -20.03
C VAL A 58 -4.58 2.91 -20.42
N GLY A 59 -5.38 3.71 -19.71
CA GLY A 59 -6.74 4.06 -20.08
C GLY A 59 -6.74 5.27 -21.01
N THR A 60 -7.43 5.18 -22.14
CA THR A 60 -7.54 6.28 -23.12
C THR A 60 -9.00 6.59 -23.39
N THR A 61 -9.38 7.86 -23.27
CA THR A 61 -10.74 8.32 -23.52
C THR A 61 -11.16 8.08 -24.96
N VAL A 62 -12.45 7.83 -25.17
CA VAL A 62 -13.07 7.64 -26.48
C VAL A 62 -14.28 8.55 -26.57
N GLU A 63 -14.37 9.35 -27.63
CA GLU A 63 -15.51 10.25 -27.84
C GLU A 63 -16.84 9.48 -27.83
N GLY A 64 -17.83 9.98 -27.09
CA GLY A 64 -19.14 9.35 -26.95
C GLY A 64 -19.19 8.20 -25.93
N SER A 65 -18.06 7.74 -25.40
CA SER A 65 -18.06 6.77 -24.31
C SER A 65 -18.54 7.41 -23.01
N PRO A 66 -19.45 6.77 -22.26
CA PRO A 66 -19.68 7.12 -20.86
C PRO A 66 -18.49 6.67 -20.00
N ASN A 67 -18.58 6.92 -18.68
CA ASN A 67 -17.59 6.47 -17.70
C ASN A 67 -17.35 4.96 -17.87
N THR A 68 -16.09 4.61 -18.11
CA THR A 68 -15.65 3.23 -18.35
C THR A 68 -14.74 2.80 -17.22
N PHE A 69 -14.85 1.56 -16.79
CA PHE A 69 -14.11 1.06 -15.65
C PHE A 69 -13.48 -0.28 -15.99
N LEU A 70 -12.19 -0.42 -15.73
CA LEU A 70 -11.50 -1.70 -15.76
C LEU A 70 -11.58 -2.31 -14.35
N CYS A 71 -12.40 -3.34 -14.18
CA CYS A 71 -12.81 -3.90 -12.89
C CYS A 71 -12.17 -5.26 -12.61
N LYS A 72 -11.85 -5.56 -11.34
CA LYS A 72 -11.34 -6.87 -10.92
C LYS A 72 -11.68 -7.21 -9.47
N GLY A 73 -11.98 -8.49 -9.24
CA GLY A 73 -12.13 -9.10 -7.92
C GLY A 73 -13.44 -8.76 -7.19
N ASP A 74 -13.52 -9.20 -5.95
CA ASP A 74 -14.55 -8.86 -4.97
C ASP A 74 -13.84 -8.83 -3.61
N TYR A 75 -13.81 -7.67 -2.96
CA TYR A 75 -13.00 -7.45 -1.77
C TYR A 75 -13.83 -6.84 -0.65
N LYS A 76 -13.65 -7.37 0.56
CA LYS A 76 -14.25 -6.86 1.80
C LYS A 76 -13.31 -5.88 2.49
N ASP A 77 -12.42 -6.38 3.34
CA ASP A 77 -11.49 -5.57 4.12
C ASP A 77 -10.10 -5.69 3.49
N PHE A 78 -9.50 -4.56 3.10
CA PHE A 78 -8.24 -4.55 2.37
C PHE A 78 -7.47 -3.25 2.51
N VAL A 79 -6.18 -3.33 2.15
CA VAL A 79 -5.37 -2.19 1.74
C VAL A 79 -5.04 -2.37 0.27
N LEU A 80 -5.36 -1.36 -0.53
CA LEU A 80 -5.05 -1.26 -1.96
C LEU A 80 -3.96 -0.20 -2.13
N GLU A 81 -2.95 -0.52 -2.92
CA GLU A 81 -1.91 0.42 -3.33
C GLU A 81 -1.74 0.39 -4.84
N LEU A 82 -1.52 1.57 -5.40
CA LEU A 82 -1.20 1.76 -6.81
C LEU A 82 -0.54 3.12 -7.02
N GLU A 83 0.09 3.28 -8.17
CA GLU A 83 0.52 4.58 -8.67
C GLU A 83 -0.34 4.97 -9.87
N VAL A 84 -0.75 6.25 -9.93
CA VAL A 84 -1.55 6.83 -11.00
C VAL A 84 -0.88 8.05 -11.60
N ARG A 85 -0.94 8.22 -12.92
CA ARG A 85 -0.57 9.44 -13.63
C ARG A 85 -1.72 9.81 -14.57
N CYS A 86 -2.33 10.96 -14.36
CA CYS A 86 -3.51 11.40 -15.10
C CYS A 86 -3.20 12.66 -15.92
N ASP A 87 -3.73 12.75 -17.15
CA ASP A 87 -3.76 14.01 -17.91
C ASP A 87 -4.55 15.04 -17.08
N PRO A 88 -4.04 16.26 -16.86
CA PRO A 88 -4.74 17.28 -16.07
C PRO A 88 -6.12 17.67 -16.62
N ARG A 89 -6.43 17.38 -17.89
CA ARG A 89 -7.75 17.64 -18.48
C ARG A 89 -8.74 16.49 -18.29
N LEU A 90 -8.32 15.42 -17.61
CA LEU A 90 -9.12 14.23 -17.37
C LEU A 90 -9.34 14.03 -15.87
N ASN A 91 -10.60 13.92 -15.48
CA ASN A 91 -10.98 13.32 -14.20
C ASN A 91 -10.93 11.79 -14.30
N SER A 92 -10.54 11.13 -13.23
CA SER A 92 -10.47 9.69 -13.08
C SER A 92 -10.73 9.32 -11.63
N GLY A 93 -10.62 8.03 -11.30
CA GLY A 93 -10.75 7.56 -9.94
C GLY A 93 -10.58 6.05 -9.82
N ILE A 94 -10.50 5.62 -8.57
CA ILE A 94 -10.35 4.23 -8.17
C ILE A 94 -11.59 3.83 -7.38
N GLN A 95 -12.44 3.03 -8.01
CA GLN A 95 -13.62 2.44 -7.41
C GLN A 95 -13.23 1.39 -6.36
N VAL A 96 -13.90 1.41 -5.21
CA VAL A 96 -13.70 0.45 -4.12
C VAL A 96 -15.04 -0.07 -3.60
N ARG A 97 -15.13 -1.40 -3.41
CA ARG A 97 -16.39 -2.07 -3.05
C ARG A 97 -17.55 -1.73 -3.98
N SER A 98 -17.24 -1.55 -5.26
CA SER A 98 -18.21 -1.11 -6.25
C SER A 98 -18.93 -2.25 -6.93
N HIS A 99 -20.10 -1.91 -7.49
CA HIS A 99 -20.98 -2.83 -8.17
C HIS A 99 -21.41 -2.29 -9.54
N VAL A 100 -22.14 -3.13 -10.27
CA VAL A 100 -22.76 -2.78 -11.55
C VAL A 100 -24.27 -2.92 -11.41
N TYR A 101 -25.04 -1.93 -11.83
CA TYR A 101 -26.49 -2.06 -11.89
C TYR A 101 -26.88 -3.17 -12.88
N GLU A 102 -27.57 -4.21 -12.42
CA GLU A 102 -28.00 -5.33 -13.26
C GLU A 102 -29.18 -4.99 -14.18
N LYS A 103 -29.94 -3.95 -13.81
CA LYS A 103 -31.11 -3.45 -14.52
C LYS A 103 -31.17 -1.94 -14.46
N ASP A 104 -31.97 -1.35 -15.34
CA ASP A 104 -32.29 0.07 -15.28
C ASP A 104 -32.85 0.42 -13.89
N THR A 105 -32.19 1.34 -13.20
CA THR A 105 -32.46 1.65 -11.79
C THR A 105 -32.53 3.17 -11.59
N PRO A 106 -33.57 3.72 -10.95
CA PRO A 106 -33.61 5.12 -10.55
C PRO A 106 -32.43 5.47 -9.64
N GLN A 107 -31.75 6.57 -9.94
CA GLN A 107 -30.66 7.08 -9.10
C GLN A 107 -31.20 7.54 -7.74
N GLU A 108 -30.53 7.17 -6.65
CA GLU A 108 -30.97 7.46 -5.28
C GLU A 108 -31.12 8.97 -5.03
N SER A 109 -30.15 9.78 -5.46
CA SER A 109 -30.19 11.24 -5.24
C SER A 109 -31.12 12.01 -6.21
N ASP A 110 -31.55 11.39 -7.31
CA ASP A 110 -32.51 11.97 -8.25
C ASP A 110 -33.25 10.85 -8.99
N PRO A 111 -34.41 10.39 -8.47
CA PRO A 111 -35.14 9.25 -9.04
C PRO A 111 -35.65 9.47 -10.47
N LYS A 112 -35.62 10.71 -10.99
CA LYS A 112 -35.96 11.00 -12.39
C LYS A 112 -34.84 10.58 -13.35
N LYS A 113 -33.61 10.43 -12.85
CA LYS A 113 -32.47 9.94 -13.63
C LYS A 113 -32.40 8.43 -13.50
N ILE A 114 -32.55 7.74 -14.63
CA ILE A 114 -32.38 6.29 -14.70
C ILE A 114 -30.92 5.96 -15.01
N ARG A 115 -30.27 5.21 -14.13
CA ARG A 115 -28.99 4.56 -14.40
C ARG A 115 -29.27 3.29 -15.19
N LYS A 116 -28.62 3.16 -16.34
CA LYS A 116 -28.80 2.01 -17.22
C LYS A 116 -28.14 0.76 -16.66
N ALA A 117 -28.70 -0.39 -16.97
CA ALA A 117 -28.02 -1.66 -16.72
C ALA A 117 -26.58 -1.61 -17.28
N GLY A 118 -25.60 -2.10 -16.52
CA GLY A 118 -24.18 -2.00 -16.87
C GLY A 118 -23.45 -0.77 -16.30
N THR A 119 -24.16 0.20 -15.71
CA THR A 119 -23.55 1.36 -15.05
C THR A 119 -22.85 0.93 -13.75
N VAL A 120 -21.58 1.31 -13.59
CA VAL A 120 -20.83 1.17 -12.33
C VAL A 120 -21.24 2.26 -11.34
N TYR A 121 -21.32 1.93 -10.06
CA TYR A 121 -21.67 2.86 -8.98
C TYR A 121 -20.90 2.53 -7.68
N ASP A 122 -21.12 3.31 -6.61
CA ASP A 122 -20.53 3.19 -5.24
C ASP A 122 -19.24 4.05 -5.02
N PRO A 123 -18.54 3.96 -3.87
CA PRO A 123 -17.42 4.85 -3.55
C PRO A 123 -16.24 4.81 -4.52
N GLN A 124 -15.93 5.97 -5.09
CA GLN A 124 -14.76 6.23 -5.92
C GLN A 124 -13.76 7.12 -5.16
N CYS A 125 -12.51 6.66 -5.03
CA CYS A 125 -11.41 7.52 -4.61
C CYS A 125 -10.93 8.36 -5.80
N GLU A 126 -11.12 9.67 -5.74
CA GLU A 126 -10.97 10.59 -6.87
C GLU A 126 -9.53 10.81 -7.31
N THR A 127 -9.33 11.07 -8.60
CA THR A 127 -8.09 11.55 -9.20
C THR A 127 -8.42 12.66 -10.19
N ASP A 128 -8.03 13.89 -9.88
CA ASP A 128 -8.30 15.07 -10.70
C ASP A 128 -7.06 15.99 -10.74
N GLU A 129 -7.11 17.03 -11.57
CA GLU A 129 -6.07 18.06 -11.62
C GLU A 129 -5.80 18.66 -10.23
N SER A 130 -4.53 18.94 -9.95
CA SER A 130 -4.08 19.44 -8.66
C SER A 130 -4.83 20.70 -8.22
N ALA A 131 -5.24 21.55 -9.17
CA ALA A 131 -5.97 22.80 -8.91
C ALA A 131 -7.37 22.57 -8.29
N LYS A 132 -8.03 21.44 -8.57
CA LYS A 132 -9.32 21.08 -7.93
C LYS A 132 -9.12 20.73 -6.47
N GLY A 133 -7.99 20.11 -6.15
CA GLY A 133 -7.64 19.71 -4.79
C GLY A 133 -8.66 18.74 -4.19
N VAL A 134 -9.05 17.71 -4.95
CA VAL A 134 -9.99 16.66 -4.49
C VAL A 134 -9.42 15.25 -4.60
N SER A 135 -8.26 15.10 -5.22
CA SER A 135 -7.55 13.82 -5.36
C SER A 135 -7.34 13.13 -4.01
N GLY A 136 -7.79 11.88 -3.92
CA GLY A 136 -7.82 11.10 -2.68
C GLY A 136 -9.13 11.20 -1.89
N ASN A 137 -10.02 12.16 -2.18
CA ASN A 137 -11.36 12.19 -1.57
C ASN A 137 -12.27 11.10 -2.16
N PHE A 138 -13.43 10.84 -1.54
CA PHE A 138 -14.39 9.85 -2.02
C PHE A 138 -15.70 10.44 -2.50
N TRP A 139 -16.08 10.09 -3.73
CA TRP A 139 -17.37 10.41 -4.35
C TRP A 139 -18.22 9.16 -4.48
N ASP A 140 -19.52 9.22 -4.12
CA ASP A 140 -20.43 8.10 -4.32
C ASP A 140 -20.97 8.09 -5.76
N GLU A 141 -20.24 7.40 -6.64
CA GLU A 141 -20.45 7.41 -8.09
C GLU A 141 -21.81 6.82 -8.46
N ALA A 142 -22.52 7.50 -9.35
CA ALA A 142 -23.79 7.07 -9.94
C ALA A 142 -24.92 6.59 -8.97
N ARG A 143 -24.78 6.81 -7.65
CA ARG A 143 -25.76 6.44 -6.61
C ARG A 143 -26.25 7.66 -5.84
N ARG A 144 -25.55 8.08 -4.78
CA ARG A 144 -25.90 9.30 -4.02
C ARG A 144 -25.31 10.56 -4.61
N THR A 145 -24.30 10.44 -5.47
CA THR A 145 -23.64 11.56 -6.17
C THR A 145 -23.31 12.71 -5.23
N ARG A 146 -22.57 12.38 -4.18
CA ARG A 146 -22.09 13.32 -3.16
C ARG A 146 -20.71 12.90 -2.68
N TRP A 147 -19.99 13.85 -2.10
CA TRP A 147 -18.78 13.56 -1.33
C TRP A 147 -19.12 12.76 -0.08
N LEU A 148 -18.29 11.77 0.23
CA LEU A 148 -18.44 10.89 1.40
C LEU A 148 -17.58 11.32 2.59
N ASP A 149 -16.58 12.18 2.37
CA ASP A 149 -15.78 12.81 3.42
C ASP A 149 -15.77 14.34 3.26
N ASP A 150 -15.65 15.04 4.38
CA ASP A 150 -15.48 16.50 4.39
C ASP A 150 -14.00 16.84 4.19
N PHE A 151 -13.65 17.05 2.93
CA PHE A 151 -12.29 17.32 2.47
C PHE A 151 -11.94 18.81 2.49
N ALA A 152 -12.91 19.70 2.76
CA ALA A 152 -12.73 21.14 2.63
C ALA A 152 -11.70 21.71 3.62
N GLU A 153 -11.54 21.08 4.79
CA GLU A 153 -10.67 21.56 5.87
C GLU A 153 -9.25 20.97 5.87
N ARG A 154 -8.81 20.30 4.79
CA ARG A 154 -7.52 19.57 4.73
C ARG A 154 -6.55 20.16 3.68
N PRO A 155 -5.92 21.31 3.91
CA PRO A 155 -5.12 22.01 2.90
C PRO A 155 -3.90 21.22 2.41
N GLU A 156 -3.31 20.36 3.23
CA GLU A 156 -2.21 19.47 2.84
C GLU A 156 -2.70 18.40 1.86
N ALA A 157 -3.84 17.78 2.14
CA ALA A 157 -4.45 16.77 1.26
C ALA A 157 -4.79 17.36 -0.12
N ARG A 158 -5.33 18.58 -0.14
CA ARG A 158 -5.66 19.32 -1.36
C ARG A 158 -4.44 19.59 -2.26
N LYS A 159 -3.22 19.60 -1.70
CA LYS A 159 -1.96 19.86 -2.42
C LYS A 159 -1.15 18.59 -2.68
N ALA A 160 -1.63 17.43 -2.22
CA ALA A 160 -0.85 16.21 -2.23
C ALA A 160 -0.62 15.67 -3.65
N PHE A 161 -1.61 15.82 -4.53
CA PHE A 161 -1.53 15.35 -5.91
C PHE A 161 -0.68 16.28 -6.79
N LYS A 162 0.15 15.69 -7.65
CA LYS A 162 1.09 16.36 -8.54
C LYS A 162 0.73 16.08 -9.99
N ASP A 163 0.36 17.12 -10.72
CA ASP A 163 0.04 17.01 -12.15
C ASP A 163 1.25 16.54 -12.95
N ASN A 164 0.99 15.78 -14.01
CA ASN A 164 2.00 15.23 -14.93
C ASN A 164 3.05 14.31 -14.28
N ASP A 165 2.90 13.91 -13.02
CA ASP A 165 3.79 12.98 -12.31
C ASP A 165 3.05 11.69 -11.88
N TRP A 166 3.81 10.68 -11.47
CA TRP A 166 3.25 9.50 -10.81
C TRP A 166 2.88 9.84 -9.37
N ASN A 167 1.64 9.53 -9.01
CA ASN A 167 1.08 9.77 -7.68
C ASN A 167 0.77 8.44 -7.03
N ARG A 168 1.30 8.20 -5.83
CA ARG A 168 1.01 6.98 -5.06
C ARG A 168 -0.29 7.15 -4.30
N TYR A 169 -1.20 6.20 -4.48
CA TYR A 169 -2.42 6.06 -3.70
C TYR A 169 -2.31 4.84 -2.79
N LYS A 170 -2.74 5.03 -1.54
CA LYS A 170 -3.02 3.94 -0.59
C LYS A 170 -4.47 4.11 -0.16
N ILE A 171 -5.26 3.06 -0.24
CA ILE A 171 -6.67 3.06 0.14
C ILE A 171 -6.89 1.91 1.12
N ALA A 172 -7.37 2.20 2.32
CA ALA A 172 -7.68 1.20 3.33
C ALA A 172 -9.18 1.19 3.58
N VAL A 173 -9.80 0.04 3.33
CA VAL A 173 -11.21 -0.20 3.65
C VAL A 173 -11.28 -1.30 4.69
N GLN A 174 -11.83 -0.97 5.87
CA GLN A 174 -11.82 -1.87 7.03
C GLN A 174 -13.13 -1.77 7.79
N GLY A 175 -13.92 -2.84 7.79
CA GLY A 175 -15.28 -2.82 8.31
C GLY A 175 -16.10 -1.81 7.51
N ASN A 176 -16.58 -0.76 8.18
CA ASN A 176 -17.30 0.35 7.56
C ASN A 176 -16.44 1.61 7.39
N ARG A 177 -15.13 1.57 7.69
CA ARG A 177 -14.24 2.75 7.64
C ARG A 177 -13.41 2.75 6.35
N TYR A 178 -13.38 3.89 5.69
CA TYR A 178 -12.64 4.14 4.45
C TYR A 178 -11.62 5.23 4.69
N ARG A 179 -10.38 4.98 4.27
CA ARG A 179 -9.28 5.92 4.37
C ARG A 179 -8.44 5.91 3.11
N SER A 180 -7.86 7.06 2.79
CA SER A 180 -6.94 7.19 1.66
C SER A 180 -5.75 8.08 2.00
N TRP A 181 -4.69 7.87 1.24
CA TRP A 181 -3.49 8.70 1.23
C TRP A 181 -3.06 8.93 -0.21
N VAL A 182 -2.58 10.14 -0.50
CA VAL A 182 -1.99 10.52 -1.79
C VAL A 182 -0.59 11.03 -1.55
N ASN A 183 0.42 10.44 -2.20
CA ASN A 183 1.85 10.79 -2.04
C ASN A 183 2.31 10.90 -0.59
N GLY A 184 1.62 10.18 0.27
CA GLY A 184 1.93 10.11 1.65
C GLY A 184 1.09 10.93 2.62
N VAL A 185 0.26 11.79 2.05
CA VAL A 185 -0.56 12.72 2.80
C VAL A 185 -1.93 12.07 2.98
N ALA A 186 -2.37 11.95 4.23
CA ALA A 186 -3.71 11.47 4.53
C ALA A 186 -4.76 12.37 3.86
N ALA A 187 -5.65 11.76 3.09
CA ALA A 187 -6.58 12.44 2.23
C ALA A 187 -8.01 12.35 2.80
N ALA A 188 -8.62 11.16 2.81
CA ALA A 188 -9.95 10.94 3.34
C ALA A 188 -9.97 10.02 4.57
N ASP A 189 -10.96 10.18 5.45
CA ASP A 189 -11.24 9.29 6.59
C ASP A 189 -12.70 9.40 7.02
N PHE A 190 -13.53 8.44 6.59
CA PHE A 190 -14.97 8.44 6.87
C PHE A 190 -15.50 7.04 7.11
N THR A 191 -16.76 6.95 7.54
CA THR A 191 -17.47 5.69 7.70
C THR A 191 -18.71 5.62 6.82
N ASP A 192 -18.90 4.50 6.13
CA ASP A 192 -20.08 4.17 5.34
C ASP A 192 -20.36 2.66 5.49
N ASP A 193 -21.59 2.30 5.81
CA ASP A 193 -21.98 0.93 6.14
C ASP A 193 -22.80 0.25 5.05
N VAL A 194 -22.91 0.83 3.86
CA VAL A 194 -23.81 0.33 2.83
C VAL A 194 -23.21 -0.84 2.08
N ASP A 195 -21.98 -0.70 1.58
CA ASP A 195 -21.34 -1.72 0.74
C ASP A 195 -20.36 -2.57 1.56
N LYS A 196 -20.64 -3.88 1.65
CA LYS A 196 -19.84 -4.82 2.46
C LYS A 196 -18.67 -5.42 1.71
N SER A 197 -18.80 -5.61 0.40
CA SER A 197 -17.72 -5.99 -0.50
C SER A 197 -18.01 -5.43 -1.89
N GLY A 198 -17.12 -5.66 -2.85
CA GLY A 198 -17.30 -5.31 -4.26
C GLY A 198 -15.95 -5.24 -4.97
N PHE A 199 -15.96 -4.95 -6.27
CA PHE A 199 -14.72 -4.93 -7.05
C PHE A 199 -13.88 -3.67 -6.83
N ILE A 200 -12.62 -3.75 -7.26
CA ILE A 200 -11.81 -2.56 -7.57
C ILE A 200 -12.03 -2.18 -9.03
N GLY A 201 -12.13 -0.88 -9.34
CA GLY A 201 -12.30 -0.40 -10.72
C GLY A 201 -11.43 0.82 -11.04
N LEU A 202 -10.79 0.83 -12.21
CA LEU A 202 -9.95 1.94 -12.68
C LEU A 202 -10.70 2.75 -13.74
N GLN A 203 -11.05 4.00 -13.43
CA GLN A 203 -11.96 4.79 -14.27
C GLN A 203 -11.24 5.51 -15.42
N VAL A 204 -11.82 5.44 -16.62
CA VAL A 204 -11.64 6.46 -17.66
C VAL A 204 -12.96 7.23 -17.76
N HIS A 205 -12.96 8.49 -17.33
CA HIS A 205 -14.15 9.33 -17.35
C HIS A 205 -14.54 9.68 -18.79
N GLY A 206 -15.85 9.79 -19.04
CA GLY A 206 -16.38 10.24 -20.33
C GLY A 206 -15.96 11.68 -20.63
N ILE A 207 -15.80 12.01 -21.91
CA ILE A 207 -15.39 13.34 -22.36
C ILE A 207 -16.49 14.01 -23.19
N ALA A 208 -16.48 15.34 -23.21
CA ALA A 208 -17.31 16.10 -24.12
C ALA A 208 -16.90 15.88 -25.59
N LYS A 209 -17.85 16.07 -26.50
CA LYS A 209 -17.63 15.98 -27.94
C LYS A 209 -16.49 16.90 -28.40
N GLY A 210 -15.57 16.41 -29.22
CA GLY A 210 -14.44 17.20 -29.75
C GLY A 210 -13.31 17.45 -28.76
N GLN A 211 -13.28 16.77 -27.61
CA GLN A 211 -12.16 16.76 -26.69
C GLN A 211 -11.38 15.45 -26.76
N GLY A 212 -10.20 15.41 -26.12
CA GLY A 212 -9.35 14.22 -26.06
C GLY A 212 -8.62 13.90 -27.38
N PRO A 213 -8.03 12.68 -27.48
CA PRO A 213 -7.95 11.69 -26.42
C PRO A 213 -7.06 12.17 -25.26
N TYR A 214 -7.50 11.86 -24.04
CA TYR A 214 -6.73 12.04 -22.81
C TYR A 214 -6.40 10.67 -22.25
N GLN A 215 -5.35 10.60 -21.45
CA GLN A 215 -4.89 9.34 -20.88
C GLN A 215 -4.78 9.41 -19.37
N VAL A 216 -5.03 8.28 -18.74
CA VAL A 216 -4.67 7.98 -17.36
C VAL A 216 -3.93 6.65 -17.33
N ARG A 217 -2.90 6.57 -16.50
CA ARG A 217 -2.02 5.41 -16.39
C ARG A 217 -1.97 4.91 -14.96
N TRP A 218 -1.96 3.60 -14.78
CA TRP A 218 -1.83 2.95 -13.49
C TRP A 218 -0.74 1.88 -13.50
N ARG A 219 0.06 1.80 -12.45
CA ARG A 219 1.06 0.74 -12.26
C ARG A 219 1.16 0.35 -10.79
N ASN A 220 1.89 -0.73 -10.51
CA ASN A 220 2.10 -1.23 -9.16
C ASN A 220 0.78 -1.49 -8.41
N VAL A 221 -0.27 -1.93 -9.12
CA VAL A 221 -1.60 -2.18 -8.55
C VAL A 221 -1.55 -3.47 -7.73
N ARG A 222 -1.52 -3.35 -6.41
CA ARG A 222 -1.45 -4.47 -5.46
C ARG A 222 -2.48 -4.30 -4.36
N ILE A 223 -2.99 -5.41 -3.86
CA ILE A 223 -3.98 -5.43 -2.78
C ILE A 223 -3.58 -6.43 -1.71
N ARG A 224 -3.86 -6.11 -0.46
CA ARG A 224 -3.71 -7.02 0.67
C ARG A 224 -5.01 -7.09 1.41
N GLN A 225 -5.61 -8.28 1.47
CA GLN A 225 -6.79 -8.49 2.29
C GLN A 225 -6.41 -8.46 3.78
N LEU A 226 -7.25 -7.83 4.59
CA LEU A 226 -7.02 -7.68 6.01
C LEU A 226 -7.62 -8.85 6.78
N ALA A 227 -6.88 -9.35 7.76
CA ALA A 227 -7.42 -10.34 8.68
C ALA A 227 -8.51 -9.71 9.58
N PRO A 228 -9.51 -10.47 10.04
CA PRO A 228 -10.50 -9.97 10.98
C PRO A 228 -9.85 -9.32 12.21
N GLY A 229 -10.20 -8.06 12.50
CA GLY A 229 -9.69 -7.31 13.64
C GLY A 229 -8.28 -6.74 13.48
N GLU A 230 -7.57 -7.04 12.38
CA GLU A 230 -6.34 -6.33 12.01
C GLU A 230 -6.61 -4.83 12.04
N GLN A 231 -5.64 -3.99 12.40
CA GLN A 231 -5.81 -2.54 12.38
C GLN A 231 -4.87 -1.96 11.32
N VAL A 232 -5.42 -1.27 10.32
CA VAL A 232 -4.59 -0.44 9.45
C VAL A 232 -4.31 0.84 10.22
N ARG A 233 -3.16 0.90 10.91
CA ARG A 233 -2.77 2.08 11.69
C ARG A 233 -2.18 3.12 10.74
N ARG A 234 -2.46 4.42 11.00
CA ARG A 234 -1.52 5.47 10.56
C ARG A 234 -0.18 5.13 11.20
N ALA A 235 0.91 5.20 10.48
CA ALA A 235 2.22 5.11 11.09
C ALA A 235 2.50 6.34 11.98
N VAL A 236 1.97 6.35 13.20
CA VAL A 236 2.25 7.37 14.22
C VAL A 236 3.58 7.05 14.88
N ALA A 237 4.41 8.04 15.19
CA ALA A 237 5.62 7.82 15.97
C ALA A 237 5.28 7.13 17.29
N ARG A 238 6.02 6.10 17.66
CA ARG A 238 5.96 5.54 19.01
C ARG A 238 6.92 6.35 19.89
N PRO A 239 6.51 6.83 21.07
CA PRO A 239 7.38 7.62 21.94
C PRO A 239 8.71 6.92 22.19
N GLY A 240 9.80 7.57 21.79
CA GLY A 240 11.16 7.07 21.98
C GLY A 240 11.59 5.93 21.06
N GLU A 241 10.83 5.56 20.03
CA GLU A 241 11.31 4.55 19.07
C GLU A 241 12.49 5.04 18.24
N ILE A 242 13.27 4.07 17.77
CA ILE A 242 14.30 4.30 16.74
C ILE A 242 14.00 3.40 15.55
N LEU A 243 14.45 3.84 14.38
CA LEU A 243 14.12 3.23 13.10
C LEU A 243 15.40 2.76 12.40
N ARG A 244 15.36 1.58 11.79
CA ARG A 244 16.46 1.08 10.95
C ARG A 244 15.94 0.75 9.55
N ILE A 245 16.48 1.40 8.52
CA ILE A 245 16.24 1.00 7.14
C ILE A 245 17.14 -0.21 6.81
N THR A 246 16.56 -1.22 6.16
CA THR A 246 17.29 -2.37 5.61
C THR A 246 16.54 -2.92 4.41
N THR A 247 17.12 -3.90 3.71
CA THR A 247 16.43 -4.57 2.61
C THR A 247 15.59 -5.74 3.13
N ARG A 248 14.46 -6.04 2.48
CA ARG A 248 13.64 -7.24 2.79
C ARG A 248 14.46 -8.54 2.80
N PRO A 249 15.37 -8.80 1.83
CA PRO A 249 16.20 -10.00 1.86
C PRO A 249 17.16 -10.04 3.06
N GLU A 250 17.70 -8.91 3.48
CA GLU A 250 18.59 -8.84 4.64
C GLU A 250 17.84 -9.08 5.94
N TRP A 251 16.65 -8.49 6.09
CA TRP A 251 15.78 -8.78 7.23
C TRP A 251 15.37 -10.26 7.28
N ALA A 252 15.02 -10.85 6.14
CA ALA A 252 14.71 -12.28 6.05
C ALA A 252 15.88 -13.16 6.52
N LYS A 253 17.12 -12.82 6.15
CA LYS A 253 18.33 -13.51 6.61
C LYS A 253 18.54 -13.34 8.12
N ALA A 254 18.32 -12.15 8.66
CA ALA A 254 18.46 -11.87 10.08
C ALA A 254 17.51 -12.71 10.93
N ARG A 255 16.24 -12.81 10.50
CA ARG A 255 15.25 -13.68 11.16
C ARG A 255 15.66 -15.14 11.16
N ALA A 256 16.17 -15.65 10.04
CA ALA A 256 16.64 -17.03 9.93
C ALA A 256 17.87 -17.33 10.82
N LYS A 257 18.70 -16.30 11.10
CA LYS A 257 19.91 -16.42 11.92
C LYS A 257 19.73 -16.06 13.40
N GLY A 258 18.53 -15.61 13.80
CA GLY A 258 18.24 -15.23 15.18
C GLY A 258 18.77 -13.86 15.61
N GLY A 259 19.15 -12.98 14.69
CA GLY A 259 19.65 -11.64 15.02
C GLY A 259 19.96 -10.79 13.79
N TYR A 260 19.74 -9.48 13.89
CA TYR A 260 20.04 -8.52 12.83
C TYR A 260 21.39 -7.84 13.09
N ARG A 261 22.32 -7.95 12.14
CA ARG A 261 23.66 -7.35 12.24
C ARG A 261 23.83 -6.11 11.35
N GLY A 262 22.95 -5.92 10.37
CA GLY A 262 23.07 -4.82 9.42
C GLY A 262 24.31 -4.90 8.53
N ASP A 263 24.53 -3.82 7.79
CA ASP A 263 25.67 -3.61 6.89
C ASP A 263 26.85 -2.91 7.58
N THR A 264 26.60 -2.09 8.61
CA THR A 264 27.63 -1.25 9.25
C THR A 264 28.25 -1.85 10.50
N LEU A 265 27.63 -2.85 11.15
CA LEU A 265 28.12 -3.33 12.46
C LEU A 265 29.55 -3.89 12.40
N GLU A 266 29.88 -4.69 11.38
CA GLU A 266 31.21 -5.29 11.25
C GLU A 266 32.27 -4.26 10.81
N ALA A 267 31.86 -3.26 10.03
CA ALA A 267 32.77 -2.26 9.47
C ALA A 267 33.03 -1.10 10.43
N GLU A 268 32.02 -0.70 11.21
CA GLU A 268 32.01 0.54 12.00
C GLU A 268 31.81 0.29 13.50
N GLY A 269 31.41 -0.93 13.89
CA GLY A 269 31.17 -1.31 15.28
C GLY A 269 29.78 -0.97 15.82
N PHE A 270 28.89 -0.42 14.99
CA PHE A 270 27.51 -0.12 15.36
C PHE A 270 26.56 -0.10 14.16
N ILE A 271 25.25 -0.19 14.44
CA ILE A 271 24.17 -0.10 13.45
C ILE A 271 23.61 1.32 13.47
N HIS A 272 23.57 1.98 12.30
CA HIS A 272 22.90 3.27 12.16
C HIS A 272 21.39 3.16 12.25
N CYS A 273 20.81 3.93 13.17
CA CYS A 273 19.37 4.13 13.27
C CYS A 273 19.02 5.61 13.05
N ALA A 274 17.73 5.88 12.87
CA ALA A 274 17.16 7.20 12.70
C ALA A 274 15.96 7.36 13.63
N THR A 275 15.62 8.60 13.97
CA THR A 275 14.29 8.90 14.52
C THR A 275 13.25 8.97 13.39
N PRO A 276 11.95 8.91 13.70
CA PRO A 276 10.90 9.24 12.75
C PRO A 276 11.12 10.52 11.94
N LYS A 277 11.51 11.60 12.61
CA LYS A 277 11.79 12.90 11.99
C LYS A 277 12.97 12.88 11.01
N GLN A 278 13.96 12.04 11.29
CA GLN A 278 15.16 11.88 10.45
C GLN A 278 14.92 10.96 9.26
N LEU A 279 13.93 10.06 9.33
CA LEU A 279 13.72 9.00 8.34
C LEU A 279 13.63 9.50 6.89
N PRO A 280 12.86 10.58 6.55
CA PRO A 280 12.78 11.05 5.18
C PRO A 280 14.13 11.49 4.61
N TRP A 281 14.92 12.23 5.39
CA TRP A 281 16.25 12.69 4.96
C TRP A 281 17.23 11.52 4.82
N VAL A 282 17.22 10.57 5.76
CA VAL A 282 18.07 9.37 5.70
C VAL A 282 17.72 8.52 4.49
N ALA A 283 16.43 8.30 4.23
CA ALA A 283 15.95 7.54 3.07
C ALA A 283 16.42 8.17 1.76
N GLU A 284 16.21 9.48 1.59
CA GLU A 284 16.62 10.21 0.38
C GLU A 284 18.15 10.22 0.20
N THR A 285 18.90 10.45 1.28
CA THR A 285 20.35 10.64 1.20
C THR A 285 21.10 9.34 0.93
N PHE A 286 20.68 8.23 1.55
CA PHE A 286 21.45 6.98 1.57
C PHE A 286 20.77 5.81 0.84
N TYR A 287 19.46 5.88 0.59
CA TYR A 287 18.69 4.72 0.11
C TYR A 287 17.86 4.98 -1.16
N LYS A 288 17.87 6.20 -1.74
CA LYS A 288 17.01 6.57 -2.89
C LYS A 288 17.11 5.64 -4.12
N ASP A 289 18.27 5.04 -4.35
CA ASP A 289 18.52 4.17 -5.51
C ASP A 289 18.33 2.66 -5.17
N GLN A 290 17.90 2.35 -3.94
CA GLN A 290 17.64 0.99 -3.49
C GLN A 290 16.15 0.67 -3.51
N THR A 291 15.82 -0.60 -3.75
CA THR A 291 14.42 -1.08 -3.78
C THR A 291 14.21 -2.18 -2.75
N LYS A 292 12.95 -2.53 -2.50
CA LYS A 292 12.55 -3.55 -1.51
C LYS A 292 13.06 -3.23 -0.10
N LEU A 293 13.00 -1.96 0.27
CA LEU A 293 13.39 -1.46 1.57
C LEU A 293 12.26 -1.66 2.58
N VAL A 294 12.65 -1.94 3.81
CA VAL A 294 11.78 -1.96 4.98
C VAL A 294 12.43 -1.15 6.09
N VAL A 295 11.59 -0.64 6.99
CA VAL A 295 11.99 -0.02 8.24
C VAL A 295 11.66 -0.96 9.36
N LEU A 296 12.68 -1.31 10.15
CA LEU A 296 12.52 -1.97 11.43
C LEU A 296 12.21 -0.88 12.46
N ARG A 297 11.03 -0.94 13.08
CA ARG A 297 10.65 -0.09 14.20
C ARG A 297 11.14 -0.76 15.47
N ILE A 298 12.08 -0.11 16.15
CA ILE A 298 12.81 -0.68 17.27
C ILE A 298 12.36 0.01 18.55
N GLU A 299 12.00 -0.80 19.54
CA GLU A 299 11.70 -0.35 20.90
C GLU A 299 13.00 -0.40 21.74
N PRO A 300 13.61 0.75 22.09
CA PRO A 300 14.92 0.75 22.73
C PRO A 300 15.00 0.04 24.07
N SER A 301 13.89 -0.04 24.81
CA SER A 301 13.83 -0.73 26.11
C SER A 301 14.03 -2.24 26.01
N LYS A 302 13.93 -2.82 24.81
CA LYS A 302 14.15 -4.24 24.54
C LYS A 302 15.55 -4.57 23.99
N LEU A 303 16.39 -3.56 23.80
CA LEU A 303 17.76 -3.76 23.31
C LEU A 303 18.63 -4.36 24.42
N THR A 304 19.38 -5.40 24.07
CA THR A 304 20.49 -5.90 24.90
C THR A 304 21.79 -5.17 24.57
N SER A 305 21.94 -4.72 23.31
CA SER A 305 23.07 -3.93 22.84
C SER A 305 22.99 -2.45 23.29
N PRO A 306 24.11 -1.79 23.63
CA PRO A 306 24.09 -0.38 24.04
C PRO A 306 23.57 0.55 22.94
N LEU A 307 22.62 1.41 23.29
CA LEU A 307 22.15 2.52 22.45
C LEU A 307 22.87 3.81 22.82
N LYS A 308 23.51 4.47 21.84
CA LYS A 308 24.12 5.80 22.01
C LYS A 308 23.54 6.80 21.03
N TRP A 309 23.58 8.08 21.42
CA TRP A 309 23.11 9.20 20.61
C TRP A 309 24.28 10.12 20.29
N GLU A 310 24.70 10.12 19.04
CA GLU A 310 25.92 10.79 18.62
C GLU A 310 25.66 11.73 17.44
N SER A 311 26.40 12.83 17.40
CA SER A 311 26.30 13.82 16.33
C SER A 311 27.37 13.58 15.27
N LEU A 312 27.02 13.85 14.02
CA LEU A 312 28.02 14.00 12.97
C LEU A 312 28.97 15.17 13.29
N PRO A 313 30.25 15.11 12.90
CA PRO A 313 31.18 16.23 13.05
C PRO A 313 30.59 17.52 12.45
N GLY A 314 30.49 18.57 13.27
CA GLY A 314 29.92 19.86 12.85
C GLY A 314 28.39 19.96 12.89
N SER A 315 27.67 18.90 13.26
CA SER A 315 26.22 18.92 13.49
C SER A 315 25.88 18.94 14.98
N ARG A 316 24.75 19.58 15.33
CA ARG A 316 24.13 19.48 16.66
C ARG A 316 23.10 18.36 16.74
N GLU A 317 22.66 17.85 15.59
CA GLU A 317 21.67 16.79 15.52
C GLU A 317 22.32 15.45 15.90
N LYS A 318 21.63 14.69 16.76
CA LYS A 318 22.07 13.38 17.21
C LYS A 318 21.31 12.28 16.51
N TYR A 319 22.02 11.23 16.12
CA TYR A 319 21.49 10.02 15.53
C TYR A 319 21.67 8.85 16.51
N PRO A 320 20.68 7.94 16.61
CA PRO A 320 20.80 6.76 17.43
C PRO A 320 21.69 5.69 16.77
N HIS A 321 22.60 5.09 17.53
CA HIS A 321 23.47 3.99 17.12
C HIS A 321 23.36 2.82 18.10
N VAL A 322 23.15 1.61 17.57
CA VAL A 322 23.13 0.37 18.38
C VAL A 322 24.49 -0.32 18.28
N TYR A 323 25.21 -0.42 19.39
CA TYR A 323 26.57 -0.97 19.48
C TYR A 323 26.57 -2.48 19.69
N GLY A 324 26.03 -3.21 18.71
CA GLY A 324 25.95 -4.66 18.74
C GLY A 324 24.85 -5.19 17.82
N PRO A 325 24.65 -6.51 17.77
CA PRO A 325 23.53 -7.08 17.05
C PRO A 325 22.20 -6.57 17.63
N LEU A 326 21.25 -6.32 16.74
CA LEU A 326 19.89 -5.95 17.07
C LEU A 326 19.08 -7.22 17.38
N ASP A 327 18.47 -7.24 18.58
CA ASP A 327 17.57 -8.29 19.03
C ASP A 327 16.30 -8.32 18.16
N LEU A 328 15.89 -9.50 17.69
CA LEU A 328 14.67 -9.63 16.88
C LEU A 328 13.42 -9.19 17.67
N GLU A 329 13.40 -9.43 18.98
CA GLU A 329 12.30 -9.03 19.88
C GLU A 329 12.24 -7.51 20.11
N ALA A 330 13.35 -6.80 19.91
CA ALA A 330 13.36 -5.33 19.96
C ALA A 330 12.72 -4.72 18.70
N VAL A 331 12.63 -5.48 17.60
CA VAL A 331 11.91 -5.08 16.39
C VAL A 331 10.42 -5.36 16.57
N VAL A 332 9.68 -4.35 17.01
CA VAL A 332 8.25 -4.48 17.33
C VAL A 332 7.35 -4.43 16.10
N GLU A 333 7.86 -3.93 14.98
CA GLU A 333 7.14 -3.81 13.72
C GLU A 333 8.12 -3.69 12.55
N VAL A 334 7.74 -4.25 11.40
CA VAL A 334 8.50 -4.12 10.15
C VAL A 334 7.56 -3.58 9.09
N VAL A 335 7.88 -2.41 8.58
CA VAL A 335 7.00 -1.66 7.68
C VAL A 335 7.75 -1.41 6.37
N PRO A 336 7.12 -1.55 5.19
CA PRO A 336 7.71 -1.06 3.94
C PRO A 336 8.14 0.40 4.09
N LEU A 337 9.35 0.76 3.64
CA LEU A 337 9.85 2.13 3.81
C LEU A 337 8.90 3.14 3.15
N GLU A 338 8.40 2.78 1.96
CA GLU A 338 7.41 3.55 1.23
C GLU A 338 6.16 3.89 2.08
N ASP A 339 5.70 2.99 2.96
CA ASP A 339 4.46 3.18 3.72
C ASP A 339 4.66 4.18 4.87
N LEU A 340 5.87 4.22 5.46
CA LEU A 340 6.22 5.18 6.51
C LEU A 340 6.49 6.58 5.96
N LEU A 341 7.13 6.65 4.80
CA LEU A 341 7.24 7.90 4.06
C LEU A 341 5.87 8.37 3.57
N SER A 342 4.96 7.41 3.29
CA SER A 342 3.61 7.69 2.80
C SER A 342 2.52 7.85 3.87
N ASP A 343 2.82 7.76 5.15
CA ASP A 343 1.82 8.04 6.17
C ASP A 343 2.08 9.39 6.85
N GLY A 344 3.27 9.97 6.61
CA GLY A 344 3.82 11.09 7.36
C GLY A 344 3.98 10.68 8.82
N ILE A 345 5.19 10.41 9.29
CA ILE A 345 5.33 10.12 10.72
C ILE A 345 5.09 11.42 11.50
N GLN A 346 3.89 11.55 12.07
CA GLN A 346 3.52 12.65 12.93
C GLN A 346 4.02 12.35 14.35
N ASP A 347 4.61 13.37 14.96
CA ASP A 347 5.13 13.36 16.34
C ASP A 347 4.05 13.09 17.39
#